data_AF-A0A376DYI8-F1
#
_entry.id   AF-A0A376DYI8-F1
#
_cell.length_a   1.000
_cell.length_b   1.000
_cell.length_c   1.000
_cell.angle_alpha   90.00
_cell.angle_beta   90.00
_cell.angle_gamma   90.00
#
_symmetry.space_group_name_H-M   'P 1'
#
loop_
_entity.id
_entity.type
_entity.pdbx_description
1 polymer ?
#
loop_
_entity_poly.entity_id
_entity_poly.type
_entity_poly.pdbx_seq_one_letter_code
_entity_poly.pdbx_strand_id
1 'polypeptide(L)'
;MKNHTKTNKSPDYKKIYSDILQILHPERKEDCKSLMSKAIFSVQDVIKINAIIFGKRGNTNFSQNQKHRSYDRSTILEILEYQKKNKLSNIQLANHFSLSRNTVSRWRKIFNG
;
A
#
# COMPACT_ATOMS: atom_id res chain seq x y z
N MET A 1 -27.26 -26.41 27.57
CA MET A 1 -26.95 -25.93 26.20
C MET A 1 -25.92 -24.80 26.29
N LYS A 2 -24.68 -25.03 25.86
CA LYS A 2 -23.63 -23.98 25.83
C LYS A 2 -23.17 -23.82 24.38
N ASN A 3 -23.76 -22.87 23.66
CA ASN A 3 -23.36 -22.50 22.31
C ASN A 3 -22.02 -21.77 22.40
N HIS A 4 -20.91 -22.49 22.20
CA HIS A 4 -19.59 -21.88 22.01
C HIS A 4 -19.58 -21.26 20.61
N THR A 5 -19.86 -19.95 20.55
CA THR A 5 -19.82 -19.16 19.33
C THR A 5 -18.38 -19.07 18.83
N LYS A 6 -18.17 -19.54 17.59
CA LYS A 6 -16.93 -19.40 16.79
C LYS A 6 -16.23 -18.06 17.06
N THR A 7 -14.99 -18.11 17.54
CA THR A 7 -14.07 -16.96 17.55
C THR A 7 -13.83 -16.52 16.12
N ASN A 8 -14.40 -15.40 15.72
CA ASN A 8 -14.12 -14.80 14.42
C ASN A 8 -12.66 -14.33 14.42
N LYS A 9 -11.76 -15.02 13.70
CA LYS A 9 -10.31 -14.75 13.62
C LYS A 9 -9.98 -13.44 12.88
N SER A 10 -10.97 -12.59 12.62
CA SER A 10 -10.77 -11.32 11.93
C SER A 10 -10.21 -10.28 12.89
N PRO A 11 -9.19 -9.50 12.48
CA PRO A 11 -8.71 -8.38 13.27
C PRO A 11 -9.84 -7.40 13.63
N ASP A 12 -9.76 -6.79 14.81
CA ASP A 12 -10.63 -5.67 15.18
C ASP A 12 -10.18 -4.42 14.43
N TYR A 13 -10.62 -4.31 13.18
CA TYR A 13 -10.28 -3.20 12.31
C TYR A 13 -10.69 -1.85 12.90
N LYS A 14 -11.79 -1.79 13.66
CA LYS A 14 -12.26 -0.54 14.26
C LYS A 14 -11.26 -0.05 15.30
N LYS A 15 -10.80 -0.94 16.19
CA LYS A 15 -9.77 -0.61 17.18
C LYS A 15 -8.46 -0.21 16.53
N ILE A 16 -7.99 -0.99 15.55
CA ILE A 16 -6.73 -0.70 14.83
C ILE A 16 -6.77 0.69 14.18
N TYR A 17 -7.84 1.02 13.44
CA TYR A 17 -7.93 2.32 12.79
C TYR A 17 -8.20 3.47 13.77
N SER A 18 -8.85 3.22 14.91
CA SER A 18 -8.98 4.21 15.98
C SER A 18 -7.61 4.57 16.56
N ASP A 19 -6.77 3.58 16.84
CA ASP A 19 -5.42 3.80 17.34
C ASP A 19 -4.56 4.55 16.32
N ILE A 20 -4.63 4.17 15.04
CA ILE A 20 -3.95 4.86 13.94
C ILE A 20 -4.39 6.34 13.85
N LEU A 21 -5.70 6.61 13.92
CA LEU A 21 -6.22 7.99 13.91
C LEU A 21 -5.84 8.76 15.16
N GLN A 22 -5.68 8.12 16.31
CA GLN A 22 -5.30 8.82 17.54
C GLN A 22 -3.81 9.12 17.60
N ILE A 23 -2.97 8.20 17.12
CA ILE A 23 -1.51 8.26 17.29
C ILE A 23 -0.82 8.89 16.07
N LEU A 24 -1.24 8.51 14.86
CA LEU A 24 -0.51 8.84 13.63
C LEU A 24 -1.19 9.89 12.77
N HIS A 25 -2.53 9.90 12.74
CA HIS A 25 -3.32 10.75 11.84
C HIS A 25 -4.52 11.45 12.51
N PRO A 26 -4.31 12.21 13.61
CA PRO A 26 -5.40 12.92 14.29
C PRO A 26 -6.12 13.92 13.38
N GLU A 27 -5.43 14.49 12.40
CA GLU A 27 -5.97 15.41 11.39
C GLU A 27 -7.02 14.76 10.48
N ARG A 28 -7.04 13.43 10.36
CA ARG A 28 -7.97 12.66 9.52
C ARG A 28 -9.20 12.17 10.28
N LYS A 29 -9.34 12.49 11.57
CA LYS A 29 -10.46 12.02 12.41
C LYS A 29 -11.81 12.46 11.87
N GLU A 30 -11.94 13.73 11.47
CA GLU A 30 -13.20 14.24 10.92
C GLU A 30 -13.51 13.58 9.56
N ASP A 31 -12.51 13.38 8.70
CA ASP A 31 -12.68 12.68 7.41
C ASP A 31 -13.17 11.23 7.59
N CYS A 32 -12.79 10.57 8.69
CA CYS A 32 -13.14 9.18 9.01
C CYS A 32 -14.38 9.03 9.91
N LYS A 33 -14.98 10.13 10.39
CA LYS A 33 -16.03 10.13 11.41
C LYS A 33 -17.26 9.31 11.01
N SER A 34 -17.67 9.44 9.74
CA SER A 34 -18.80 8.70 9.19
C SER A 34 -18.55 7.18 9.18
N LEU A 35 -17.34 6.73 8.86
CA LEU A 35 -16.94 5.32 8.91
C LEU A 35 -16.82 4.82 10.36
N MET A 36 -16.25 5.63 11.25
CA MET A 36 -16.06 5.29 12.66
C MET A 36 -17.36 5.17 13.46
N SER A 37 -18.42 5.83 12.99
CA SER A 37 -19.77 5.72 13.57
C SER A 37 -20.41 4.34 13.40
N LYS A 38 -19.91 3.52 12.46
CA LYS A 38 -20.47 2.18 12.20
C LYS A 38 -20.16 1.20 13.32
N ALA A 39 -21.11 0.32 13.62
CA ALA A 39 -20.96 -0.73 14.64
C ALA A 39 -19.97 -1.82 14.21
N ILE A 40 -20.00 -2.21 12.92
CA ILE A 40 -19.15 -3.27 12.35
C ILE A 40 -18.51 -2.73 11.07
N PHE A 41 -17.22 -3.01 10.90
CA PHE A 41 -16.51 -2.69 9.65
C PHE A 41 -16.67 -3.84 8.67
N SER A 42 -17.28 -3.55 7.52
CA SER A 42 -17.20 -4.45 6.38
C SER A 42 -15.82 -4.34 5.72
N VAL A 43 -15.48 -5.31 4.86
CA VAL A 43 -14.27 -5.24 4.02
C VAL A 43 -14.24 -3.95 3.19
N GLN A 44 -15.39 -3.47 2.74
CA GLN A 44 -15.49 -2.21 2.00
C GLN A 44 -15.17 -0.99 2.88
N ASP A 45 -15.57 -1.02 4.16
CA ASP A 45 -15.26 0.05 5.11
C ASP A 45 -13.75 0.09 5.44
N VAL A 46 -13.11 -1.08 5.55
CA VAL A 46 -11.66 -1.20 5.71
C VAL A 46 -10.93 -0.59 4.51
N ILE A 47 -11.36 -0.91 3.29
CA ILE A 47 -10.74 -0.34 2.07
C ILE A 47 -10.92 1.19 2.04
N LYS A 48 -12.12 1.68 2.36
CA LYS A 48 -12.42 3.13 2.37
C LYS A 48 -11.62 3.88 3.41
N ILE A 49 -11.58 3.40 4.65
CA ILE A 49 -10.87 4.09 5.72
C ILE A 49 -9.36 4.06 5.50
N ASN A 50 -8.83 2.94 4.97
CA ASN A 50 -7.44 2.85 4.55
C ASN A 50 -7.11 3.89 3.46
N ALA A 51 -8.02 4.08 2.50
CA ALA A 51 -7.86 5.10 1.47
C ALA A 51 -8.03 6.54 2.00
N ILE A 52 -8.78 6.78 3.08
CA ILE A 52 -8.88 8.14 3.66
C ILE A 52 -7.65 8.47 4.49
N ILE A 53 -7.18 7.52 5.31
CA ILE A 53 -6.01 7.70 6.17
C ILE A 53 -4.72 7.74 5.33
N PHE A 54 -4.59 6.83 4.36
CA PHE A 54 -3.35 6.64 3.60
C PHE A 54 -3.45 6.98 2.10
N GLY A 55 -4.65 7.27 1.59
CA GLY A 55 -4.85 7.55 0.16
C GLY A 55 -4.56 9.00 -0.21
N LYS A 56 -3.63 9.12 -1.17
CA LYS A 56 -3.29 10.26 -2.04
C LYS A 56 -3.80 11.63 -1.59
N ARG A 57 -3.12 12.20 -0.60
CA ARG A 57 -2.70 13.61 -0.67
C ARG A 57 -1.20 13.62 -0.87
N GLY A 58 -0.75 14.37 -1.88
CA GLY A 58 0.61 14.31 -2.38
C GLY A 58 1.69 14.51 -1.31
N ASN A 59 2.86 13.98 -1.66
CA ASN A 59 4.16 14.17 -1.04
C ASN A 59 4.55 13.28 0.16
N THR A 60 5.79 12.80 0.01
CA THR A 60 6.73 12.12 0.94
C THR A 60 6.57 10.61 1.20
N ASN A 61 5.42 10.10 1.66
CA ASN A 61 5.39 8.73 2.22
C ASN A 61 5.21 7.59 1.20
N PHE A 62 4.73 7.86 -0.01
CA PHE A 62 4.65 6.82 -1.07
C PHE A 62 6.05 6.34 -1.50
N SER A 63 7.07 7.21 -1.38
CA SER A 63 8.46 6.83 -1.65
C SER A 63 9.02 5.87 -0.59
N GLN A 64 8.54 5.95 0.65
CA GLN A 64 9.03 5.12 1.75
C GLN A 64 8.39 3.73 1.73
N ASN A 65 7.09 3.62 1.46
CA ASN A 65 6.42 2.33 1.33
C ASN A 65 6.90 1.52 0.11
N GLN A 66 7.42 2.17 -0.93
CA GLN A 66 7.97 1.48 -2.10
C GLN A 66 9.36 0.87 -1.87
N LYS A 67 10.14 1.43 -0.93
CA LYS A 67 11.43 0.84 -0.53
C LYS A 67 11.27 -0.49 0.19
N HIS A 68 10.08 -0.75 0.76
CA HIS A 68 9.74 -1.99 1.45
C HIS A 68 8.97 -2.99 0.58
N ARG A 69 8.77 -2.71 -0.72
CA ARG A 69 8.23 -3.72 -1.64
C ARG A 69 9.31 -4.75 -1.95
N SER A 70 9.15 -5.95 -1.40
CA SER A 70 9.86 -7.14 -1.89
C SER A 70 9.30 -7.48 -3.27
N TYR A 71 9.96 -7.01 -4.33
CA TYR A 71 9.63 -7.43 -5.69
C TYR A 71 10.15 -8.85 -5.90
N ASP A 72 9.26 -9.76 -6.30
CA ASP A 72 9.65 -11.10 -6.72
C ASP A 72 10.33 -11.06 -8.09
N ARG A 73 11.01 -12.17 -8.44
CA ARG A 73 11.78 -12.26 -9.69
C ARG A 73 10.91 -12.04 -10.93
N SER A 74 9.70 -12.57 -10.95
CA SER A 74 8.74 -12.43 -12.05
C SER A 74 8.38 -10.96 -12.28
N THR A 75 8.04 -10.23 -11.23
CA THR A 75 7.67 -8.81 -11.32
C THR A 75 8.84 -7.98 -11.84
N ILE A 76 10.07 -8.27 -11.40
CA ILE A 76 11.26 -7.56 -11.88
C ILE A 76 11.45 -7.77 -13.38
N LEU A 77 11.30 -9.01 -13.86
CA LEU A 77 11.45 -9.33 -15.29
C LEU A 77 10.36 -8.68 -16.14
N GLU A 78 9.10 -8.69 -15.70
CA GLU A 78 8.00 -8.01 -16.39
C GLU A 78 8.26 -6.50 -16.53
N ILE A 79 8.76 -5.85 -15.47
CA ILE A 79 9.11 -4.42 -15.49
C ILE A 79 10.25 -4.16 -16.49
N LEU A 80 11.27 -5.02 -16.56
CA LEU A 80 12.37 -4.88 -17.51
C LEU A 80 11.94 -5.15 -18.96
N GLU A 81 11.03 -6.11 -19.20
CA GLU A 81 10.46 -6.34 -20.52
C GLU A 81 9.57 -5.19 -20.97
N TYR A 82 8.80 -4.61 -20.05
CA TYR A 82 8.05 -3.37 -20.32
C TYR A 82 8.98 -2.24 -20.77
N GLN A 83 10.18 -2.12 -20.17
CA GLN A 83 11.18 -1.15 -20.61
C GLN A 83 11.58 -1.34 -22.07
N LYS A 84 11.88 -2.59 -22.47
CA LYS A 84 12.30 -2.93 -23.84
C LYS A 84 11.18 -2.67 -24.83
N LYS A 85 9.97 -3.16 -24.53
CA LYS A 85 8.79 -3.04 -25.39
C LYS A 85 8.43 -1.58 -25.68
N ASN A 86 8.55 -0.71 -24.68
CA ASN A 86 8.20 0.71 -24.78
C ASN A 86 9.41 1.63 -25.03
N LYS A 87 10.61 1.07 -25.24
CA LYS A 87 11.87 1.82 -25.48
C LYS A 87 12.14 2.91 -24.44
N LEU A 88 11.89 2.61 -23.17
CA LEU A 88 12.01 3.59 -22.08
C LEU A 88 13.45 3.68 -21.53
N SER A 89 13.88 4.89 -21.20
CA SER A 89 15.10 5.09 -20.41
C SER A 89 14.91 4.61 -18.96
N ASN A 90 16.02 4.38 -18.25
CA ASN A 90 15.97 3.99 -16.83
C ASN A 90 15.25 5.03 -15.96
N ILE A 91 15.33 6.31 -16.31
CA ILE A 91 14.65 7.39 -15.56
C ILE A 91 13.15 7.35 -15.84
N GLN A 92 12.73 7.18 -17.10
CA GLN A 92 11.32 7.10 -17.48
C GLN A 92 10.66 5.85 -16.88
N LEU A 93 11.32 4.70 -16.93
CA LEU A 93 10.83 3.47 -16.30
C LEU A 93 10.74 3.63 -14.78
N ALA A 94 11.76 4.21 -14.16
CA ALA A 94 11.78 4.47 -12.73
C ALA A 94 10.61 5.39 -12.31
N ASN A 95 10.36 6.47 -13.05
CA ASN A 95 9.23 7.34 -12.78
C ASN A 95 7.88 6.63 -12.97
N HIS A 96 7.75 5.82 -14.03
CA HIS A 96 6.52 5.08 -14.33
C HIS A 96 6.14 4.09 -13.22
N PHE A 97 7.11 3.32 -12.72
CA PHE A 97 6.91 2.36 -11.63
C PHE A 97 7.25 2.94 -10.25
N SER A 98 7.51 4.24 -10.17
CA SER A 98 7.91 4.96 -8.95
C SER A 98 9.12 4.35 -8.21
N LEU A 99 10.03 3.72 -8.95
CA LEU A 99 11.29 3.15 -8.50
C LEU A 99 12.40 4.22 -8.46
N SER A 100 13.53 3.90 -7.83
CA SER A 100 14.75 4.70 -8.02
C SER A 100 15.45 4.29 -9.32
N ARG A 101 16.06 5.25 -10.02
CA ARG A 101 16.93 4.97 -11.18
C ARG A 101 18.03 3.93 -10.84
N ASN A 102 18.53 3.98 -9.60
CA ASN A 102 19.57 3.06 -9.13
C ASN A 102 19.02 1.63 -8.97
N THR A 103 17.76 1.46 -8.54
CA THR A 103 17.06 0.17 -8.49
C THR A 103 16.98 -0.46 -9.88
N VAL A 104 16.52 0.31 -10.87
CA VAL A 104 16.43 -0.15 -12.27
C VAL A 104 17.81 -0.53 -12.81
N SER A 105 18.83 0.29 -12.56
CA SER A 105 20.22 -0.01 -12.94
C SER A 105 20.72 -1.32 -12.33
N ARG A 106 20.47 -1.53 -11.02
CA ARG A 106 20.84 -2.76 -10.32
C ARG A 106 20.13 -3.98 -10.88
N TRP A 107 18.82 -3.91 -11.13
CA TRP A 107 18.05 -5.01 -11.70
C TRP A 107 18.55 -5.39 -13.09
N ARG A 108 18.84 -4.41 -13.96
CA ARG A 108 19.42 -4.70 -15.28
C ARG A 108 20.74 -5.45 -15.19
N LYS A 109 21.62 -5.10 -14.23
CA LYS A 109 22.89 -5.82 -14.03
C LYS A 109 22.69 -7.25 -13.54
N ILE A 110 21.69 -7.49 -12.70
CA ILE A 110 21.44 -8.81 -12.10
C ILE A 110 20.69 -9.73 -13.07
N PHE A 111 19.77 -9.20 -13.87
CA PHE A 111 18.81 -9.99 -14.66
C PHE A 111 18.99 -9.91 -16.18
N ASN A 112 19.68 -8.89 -16.70
CA ASN A 112 20.02 -8.76 -18.13
C ASN A 112 21.55 -8.82 -18.36
N GLY A 113 22.28 -9.49 -17.47
CA GLY A 113 23.71 -9.77 -17.64
C GLY A 113 23.94 -10.74 -18.79
#